data_AF-A0AAE0MKG7-F1
#
_entry.id   AF-A0AAE0MKG7-F1
#
_cell.length_a   1.000
_cell.length_b   1.000
_cell.length_c   1.000
_cell.angle_alpha   90.00
_cell.angle_beta   90.00
_cell.angle_gamma   90.00
#
_symmetry.space_group_name_H-M   'P 1'
#
loop_
_entity.id
_entity.type
_entity.pdbx_description
1 polymer ?
#
loop_
_entity_poly.entity_id
_entity_poly.type
_entity_poly.pdbx_seq_one_letter_code
_entity_poly.pdbx_strand_id
1 'polypeptide(L)'
;MPPIFFLDVGVSSDSPFYPSQAGIFANGKILRLDSPNQPPNGSNDIWSISCRKSLVTGLSAPDGIDVDPSANRMYWTNMGADVNDMDGSLMSFTLDGSDKKVLLGGADGVFTTPMQLGRPSAKT
;
A
#
# COMPACT_ATOMS: atom_id res chain seq x y z
N MET A 1 21.12 -4.05 -0.77
CA MET A 1 20.17 -3.62 -1.83
C MET A 1 18.95 -3.00 -1.14
N PRO A 2 18.27 -2.04 -1.78
CA PRO A 2 17.04 -1.49 -1.22
C PRO A 2 15.92 -2.55 -1.26
N PRO A 3 15.00 -2.55 -0.28
CA PRO A 3 13.82 -3.40 -0.31
C PRO A 3 12.87 -3.01 -1.44
N ILE A 4 12.05 -3.97 -1.89
CA ILE A 4 10.92 -3.71 -2.79
C ILE A 4 9.64 -3.63 -1.95
N PHE A 5 8.83 -2.62 -2.21
CA PHE A 5 7.50 -2.48 -1.63
C PHE A 5 6.45 -2.79 -2.69
N PHE A 6 5.42 -3.52 -2.31
CA PHE A 6 4.29 -3.85 -3.17
C PHE A 6 3.04 -3.17 -2.62
N LEU A 7 2.29 -2.54 -3.51
CA LEU A 7 0.94 -2.12 -3.26
C LEU A 7 0.00 -3.19 -3.82
N ASP A 8 -0.70 -3.88 -2.94
CA ASP A 8 -1.73 -4.85 -3.31
C ASP A 8 -3.08 -4.20 -3.08
N VAL A 9 -3.85 -4.00 -4.15
CA VAL A 9 -5.18 -3.38 -4.09
C VAL A 9 -6.18 -4.27 -3.33
N GLY A 10 -5.88 -5.57 -3.16
CA GLY A 10 -6.75 -6.53 -2.48
C GLY A 10 -7.62 -7.36 -3.43
N VAL A 11 -7.34 -7.29 -4.74
CA VAL A 11 -8.13 -8.00 -5.77
C VAL A 11 -7.96 -9.53 -5.68
N SER A 12 -6.95 -10.04 -5.00
CA SER A 12 -6.67 -11.49 -4.95
C SER A 12 -6.92 -12.14 -3.59
N SER A 13 -7.56 -11.46 -2.63
CA SER A 13 -7.49 -11.89 -1.23
C SER A 13 -8.41 -13.03 -0.81
N ASP A 14 -9.58 -13.25 -1.42
CA ASP A 14 -10.62 -14.09 -0.78
C ASP A 14 -11.44 -15.04 -1.68
N SER A 15 -11.12 -15.22 -2.97
CA SER A 15 -11.88 -16.18 -3.77
C SER A 15 -11.15 -16.58 -5.06
N PRO A 16 -11.36 -17.81 -5.57
CA PRO A 16 -10.95 -18.19 -6.94
C PRO A 16 -11.68 -17.37 -8.03
N PHE A 17 -12.67 -16.55 -7.64
CA PHE A 17 -13.36 -15.56 -8.46
C PHE A 17 -13.05 -14.15 -7.95
N TYR A 18 -13.02 -13.15 -8.83
CA TYR A 18 -12.81 -11.75 -8.47
C TYR A 18 -13.60 -11.35 -7.20
N PRO A 19 -12.99 -10.65 -6.25
CA PRO A 19 -13.64 -10.28 -5.00
C PRO A 19 -14.86 -9.43 -5.29
N SER A 20 -15.82 -9.48 -4.36
CA SER A 20 -16.92 -8.52 -4.36
C SER A 20 -16.36 -7.10 -4.28
N GLN A 21 -17.16 -6.11 -4.71
CA GLN A 21 -16.80 -4.70 -4.58
C GLN A 21 -16.36 -4.35 -3.14
N ALA A 22 -17.09 -4.87 -2.14
CA ALA A 22 -16.73 -4.72 -0.73
C ALA A 22 -15.37 -5.35 -0.37
N GLY A 23 -15.01 -6.47 -1.00
CA GLY A 23 -13.69 -7.09 -0.82
C GLY A 23 -12.55 -6.23 -1.36
N ILE A 24 -12.71 -5.62 -2.54
CA ILE A 24 -11.69 -4.71 -3.09
C ILE A 24 -11.38 -3.56 -2.11
N PHE A 25 -12.40 -3.06 -1.42
CA PHE A 25 -12.30 -1.96 -0.46
C PHE A 25 -11.98 -2.37 0.98
N ALA A 26 -11.72 -3.65 1.23
CA ALA A 26 -11.36 -4.13 2.57
C ALA A 26 -10.03 -4.90 2.59
N ASN A 27 -9.53 -5.31 1.43
CA ASN A 27 -8.50 -6.34 1.38
C ASN A 27 -7.13 -5.84 0.94
N GLY A 28 -6.97 -4.55 0.69
CA GLY A 28 -5.71 -3.97 0.28
C GLY A 28 -4.60 -4.15 1.32
N LYS A 29 -3.36 -4.26 0.83
CA LYS A 29 -2.18 -4.52 1.65
C LYS A 29 -0.97 -3.76 1.12
N ILE A 30 -0.04 -3.43 2.01
CA ILE A 30 1.32 -3.05 1.64
C ILE A 30 2.26 -4.14 2.12
N LEU A 31 3.05 -4.67 1.20
CA LEU A 31 4.00 -5.74 1.46
C LEU A 31 5.43 -5.27 1.24
N ARG A 32 6.38 -5.90 1.93
CA ARG A 32 7.81 -5.62 1.84
C ARG A 32 8.59 -6.89 1.51
N LEU A 33 9.57 -6.77 0.62
CA LEU A 33 10.55 -7.80 0.28
C LEU A 33 11.97 -7.22 0.48
N ASP A 34 12.68 -7.72 1.49
CA ASP A 34 14.00 -7.19 1.87
C ASP A 34 15.13 -7.59 0.92
N SER A 35 15.09 -8.83 0.42
CA SER A 35 16.16 -9.41 -0.39
C SER A 35 15.63 -9.95 -1.72
N PRO A 36 15.26 -9.07 -2.67
CA PRO A 36 14.63 -9.46 -3.93
C PRO A 36 15.52 -10.27 -4.88
N ASN A 37 16.77 -10.53 -4.52
CA ASN A 37 17.71 -11.38 -5.27
C ASN A 37 18.25 -12.55 -4.42
N GLN A 38 17.80 -12.72 -3.18
CA GLN A 38 18.18 -13.84 -2.34
C GLN A 38 16.92 -14.58 -1.90
N PRO A 39 16.67 -15.77 -2.46
CA PRO A 39 15.55 -16.57 -2.03
C PRO A 39 15.75 -17.02 -0.58
N PRO A 40 14.69 -17.06 0.24
CA PRO A 40 14.81 -17.55 1.61
C PRO A 40 15.16 -19.03 1.62
N ASN A 41 16.05 -19.41 2.54
CA ASN A 41 16.38 -20.80 2.86
C ASN A 41 16.83 -21.68 1.68
N GLY A 42 17.48 -21.09 0.67
CA GLY A 42 17.97 -21.83 -0.49
C GLY A 42 16.87 -22.28 -1.47
N SER A 43 15.66 -21.72 -1.37
CA SER A 43 14.66 -21.88 -2.43
C SER A 43 15.17 -21.27 -3.75
N ASN A 44 14.58 -21.63 -4.88
CA ASN A 44 14.83 -20.96 -6.17
C ASN A 44 13.72 -19.95 -6.52
N ASP A 45 12.74 -19.78 -5.63
CA ASP A 45 11.59 -18.91 -5.81
C ASP A 45 11.75 -17.63 -4.98
N ILE A 46 12.40 -16.64 -5.58
CA ILE A 46 12.65 -15.33 -4.97
C ILE A 46 11.35 -14.50 -4.85
N TRP A 47 10.31 -14.88 -5.61
CA TRP A 47 9.02 -14.19 -5.67
C TRP A 47 7.93 -14.88 -4.84
N SER A 48 8.30 -15.95 -4.12
CA SER A 48 7.37 -16.70 -3.30
C SER A 48 6.61 -15.77 -2.37
N ILE A 49 5.31 -16.00 -2.22
CA ILE A 49 4.47 -15.16 -1.36
C ILE A 49 4.92 -15.22 0.11
N SER A 50 5.58 -16.30 0.51
CA SER A 50 6.19 -16.47 1.83
C SER A 50 7.40 -15.57 2.09
N CYS A 51 8.05 -15.03 1.04
CA CYS A 51 9.17 -14.10 1.16
C CYS A 51 8.73 -12.67 1.50
N ARG A 52 7.43 -12.36 1.35
CA ARG A 52 6.88 -11.02 1.53
C ARG A 52 6.32 -10.85 2.93
N LYS A 53 6.70 -9.77 3.61
CA LYS A 53 6.14 -9.38 4.90
C LYS A 53 5.01 -8.37 4.69
N SER A 54 3.83 -8.65 5.24
CA SER A 54 2.76 -7.65 5.35
C SER A 54 3.15 -6.58 6.36
N LEU A 55 3.20 -5.31 5.92
CA LEU A 55 3.42 -4.17 6.80
C LEU A 55 2.10 -3.57 7.28
N VAL A 56 1.09 -3.56 6.41
CA VAL A 56 -0.28 -3.17 6.75
C VAL A 56 -1.26 -3.93 5.87
N THR A 57 -2.42 -4.28 6.42
CA THR A 57 -3.53 -4.95 5.74
C THR A 57 -4.83 -4.21 6.03
N GLY A 58 -5.92 -4.60 5.37
CA GLY A 58 -7.23 -3.99 5.62
C GLY A 58 -7.37 -2.62 4.97
N LEU A 59 -6.65 -2.36 3.88
CA LEU A 59 -6.67 -1.06 3.20
C LEU A 59 -7.84 -0.97 2.22
N SER A 60 -8.42 0.24 2.12
CA SER A 60 -9.55 0.50 1.23
C SER A 60 -9.07 0.91 -0.16
N ALA A 61 -8.91 -0.09 -1.03
CA ALA A 61 -8.41 0.06 -2.39
C ALA A 61 -7.24 1.06 -2.50
N PRO A 62 -6.06 0.71 -1.94
CA PRO A 62 -4.91 1.59 -2.01
C PRO A 62 -4.44 1.75 -3.46
N ASP A 63 -4.04 2.98 -3.86
CA ASP A 63 -3.77 3.32 -5.26
C ASP A 63 -2.34 3.85 -5.49
N GLY A 64 -1.97 4.96 -4.84
CA GLY A 64 -0.62 5.54 -4.90
C GLY A 64 0.22 5.20 -3.67
N ILE A 65 1.53 5.04 -3.83
CA ILE A 65 2.50 4.80 -2.73
C ILE A 65 3.79 5.60 -2.96
N ASP A 66 4.34 6.18 -1.89
CA ASP A 66 5.69 6.76 -1.87
C ASP A 66 6.43 6.40 -0.56
N VAL A 67 7.75 6.26 -0.62
CA VAL A 67 8.59 5.77 0.49
C VAL A 67 9.76 6.69 0.70
N ASP A 68 9.82 7.40 1.83
CA ASP A 68 10.93 8.28 2.24
C ASP A 68 11.79 7.60 3.33
N PRO A 69 12.93 6.99 2.95
CA PRO A 69 13.83 6.37 3.91
C PRO A 69 14.49 7.39 4.86
N SER A 70 14.68 8.63 4.43
CA SER A 70 15.35 9.65 5.25
C SER A 70 14.49 10.09 6.43
N ALA A 71 13.17 10.10 6.24
CA ALA A 71 12.18 10.33 7.28
C ALA A 71 11.68 9.06 7.99
N ASN A 72 12.21 7.87 7.63
CA ASN A 72 11.71 6.56 8.05
C ASN A 72 10.19 6.43 7.87
N ARG A 73 9.66 6.88 6.72
CA ARG A 73 8.22 7.02 6.54
C ARG A 73 7.75 6.63 5.16
N MET A 74 6.56 6.07 5.09
CA MET A 74 5.86 5.70 3.87
C MET A 74 4.50 6.36 3.85
N TYR A 75 4.02 6.66 2.65
CA TYR A 75 2.79 7.38 2.38
C TYR A 75 2.01 6.61 1.32
N TRP A 76 0.69 6.55 1.45
CA TRP A 76 -0.15 5.94 0.43
C TRP A 76 -1.53 6.60 0.39
N THR A 77 -2.21 6.49 -0.75
CA THR A 77 -3.58 6.95 -0.92
C THR A 77 -4.54 5.76 -0.91
N ASN A 78 -5.71 5.94 -0.30
CA ASN A 78 -6.86 5.03 -0.42
C ASN A 78 -7.90 5.68 -1.33
N MET A 79 -8.51 4.89 -2.21
CA MET A 79 -9.64 5.38 -3.03
C MET A 79 -10.92 5.58 -2.22
N GLY A 80 -11.06 4.92 -1.07
CA GLY A 80 -12.31 4.93 -0.32
C GLY A 80 -13.20 3.73 -0.70
N ALA A 81 -14.40 3.64 -0.12
CA ALA A 81 -15.28 2.47 -0.24
C ALA A 81 -16.22 2.52 -1.46
N ASP A 82 -16.33 3.68 -2.12
CA ASP A 82 -17.02 3.85 -3.40
C ASP A 82 -16.27 4.90 -4.23
N VAL A 83 -16.14 4.67 -5.53
CA VAL A 83 -15.46 5.62 -6.44
C VAL A 83 -16.22 6.95 -6.60
N ASN A 84 -17.50 6.99 -6.22
CA ASN A 84 -18.34 8.19 -6.27
C ASN A 84 -18.36 8.96 -4.96
N ASP A 85 -17.93 8.34 -3.86
CA ASP A 85 -17.90 8.98 -2.55
C ASP A 85 -16.60 9.76 -2.37
N MET A 86 -16.67 10.81 -1.55
CA MET A 86 -15.52 11.67 -1.25
C MET A 86 -14.74 11.15 -0.03
N ASP A 87 -14.64 9.83 0.14
CA ASP A 87 -14.06 9.18 1.32
C ASP A 87 -12.61 8.72 1.13
N GLY A 88 -11.95 9.22 0.08
CA GLY A 88 -10.52 9.03 -0.14
C GLY A 88 -9.66 9.58 1.02
N SER A 89 -8.47 9.00 1.21
CA SER A 89 -7.56 9.41 2.28
C SER A 89 -6.08 9.30 1.90
N LEU A 90 -5.27 10.20 2.45
CA LEU A 90 -3.81 10.11 2.47
C LEU A 90 -3.38 9.59 3.84
N MET A 91 -2.64 8.49 3.81
CA MET A 91 -2.22 7.77 4.99
C MET A 91 -0.70 7.72 5.07
N SER A 92 -0.18 7.45 6.26
CA SER A 92 1.25 7.27 6.45
C SER A 92 1.60 6.45 7.69
N PHE A 93 2.77 5.82 7.66
CA PHE A 93 3.29 4.93 8.70
C PHE A 93 4.81 4.80 8.56
N THR A 94 5.49 4.30 9.60
CA THR A 94 6.93 4.03 9.54
C THR A 94 7.24 2.79 8.71
N LEU A 95 8.50 2.64 8.26
CA LEU A 95 8.91 1.53 7.37
C LEU A 95 8.85 0.13 7.99
N ASP A 96 8.61 0.04 9.30
CA ASP A 96 8.40 -1.19 10.04
C ASP A 96 6.91 -1.56 10.22
N GLY A 97 5.99 -0.68 9.79
CA GLY A 97 4.55 -0.88 9.93
C GLY A 97 3.90 -0.10 11.07
N SER A 98 4.69 0.57 11.93
CA SER A 98 4.17 1.26 13.13
C SER A 98 3.78 2.72 12.85
N ASP A 99 3.26 3.42 13.87
CA ASP A 99 2.86 4.85 13.80
C ASP A 99 1.94 5.21 12.61
N LYS A 100 0.93 4.35 12.35
CA LYS A 100 -0.08 4.57 11.31
C LYS A 100 -0.91 5.82 11.63
N LYS A 101 -1.02 6.73 10.66
CA LYS A 101 -1.73 8.00 10.75
C LYS A 101 -2.55 8.26 9.49
N VAL A 102 -3.72 8.86 9.66
CA VAL A 102 -4.43 9.58 8.60
C VAL A 102 -3.81 10.97 8.54
N LEU A 103 -3.31 11.38 7.39
CA LEU A 103 -2.76 12.72 7.18
C LEU A 103 -3.81 13.67 6.62
N LEU A 104 -4.64 13.18 5.70
CA LEU A 104 -5.73 13.93 5.06
C LEU A 104 -6.88 12.96 4.70
N GLY A 105 -8.12 13.45 4.71
CA GLY A 105 -9.31 12.67 4.30
C GLY A 105 -9.88 11.76 5.41
N GLY A 106 -10.75 10.82 5.03
CA GLY A 106 -11.55 10.01 5.96
C GLY A 106 -12.89 10.66 6.29
N ALA A 107 -13.17 10.95 7.56
CA ALA A 107 -14.44 11.54 8.00
C ALA A 107 -14.72 12.96 7.45
N ASP A 108 -13.67 13.65 6.99
CA ASP A 108 -13.73 15.04 6.55
C ASP A 108 -14.00 15.20 5.04
N GLY A 109 -14.05 14.10 4.28
CA GLY A 109 -14.72 14.06 2.98
C GLY A 109 -14.12 14.91 1.85
N VAL A 110 -12.78 14.99 1.69
CA VAL A 110 -12.15 16.06 0.87
C VAL A 110 -11.60 15.60 -0.49
N PHE A 111 -11.46 14.30 -0.75
CA PHE A 111 -10.77 13.80 -1.96
C PHE A 111 -11.61 12.80 -2.75
N THR A 112 -11.53 12.89 -4.07
CA THR A 112 -11.98 11.87 -5.04
C THR A 112 -10.78 11.30 -5.79
N THR A 113 -10.89 10.06 -6.27
CA THR A 113 -9.81 9.35 -6.98
C THR A 113 -10.01 9.27 -8.49
N PRO A 114 -8.92 9.13 -9.29
CA PRO A 114 -7.55 8.73 -8.90
C PRO A 114 -6.65 9.86 -8.36
N MET A 115 -5.88 9.57 -7.31
CA MET A 115 -4.87 10.46 -6.72
C MET A 115 -3.46 9.85 -6.88
N GLN A 116 -2.55 10.56 -7.54
CA GLN A 116 -1.15 10.14 -7.68
C GLN A 116 -0.24 10.85 -6.67
N LEU A 117 0.68 10.10 -6.07
CA LEU A 117 1.76 10.64 -5.26
C LEU A 117 2.98 10.92 -6.14
N GLY A 118 3.57 12.11 -6.00
CA GLY A 118 4.78 12.50 -6.69
C GLY A 118 5.71 13.26 -5.77
N ARG A 119 7.01 12.98 -5.87
CA ARG A 119 8.02 13.83 -5.23
C ARG A 119 8.31 15.04 -6.08
N PRO A 120 8.39 16.25 -5.49
CA PRO A 120 8.96 17.37 -6.22
C PRO A 120 10.41 17.03 -6.60
N SER A 121 10.78 17.29 -7.85
CA SER A 121 12.17 17.22 -8.27
C SER A 121 12.98 18.24 -7.46
N ALA A 122 14.13 17.82 -6.94
CA ALA A 122 15.08 18.74 -6.33
C ALA A 122 15.51 19.75 -7.41
N LYS A 123 15.17 21.03 -7.21
CA LYS A 123 15.78 22.10 -8.01
C LYS A 123 17.26 22.16 -7.62
N THR A 124 18.13 21.74 -8.54
CA THR A 124 19.58 21.99 -8.47
C THR A 124 19.89 23.45 -8.73
#